data_AF-A0A957FNR9-F1
#
_entry.id   AF-A0A957FNR9-F1
#
_cell.length_a   1.000
_cell.length_b   1.000
_cell.length_c   1.000
_cell.angle_alpha   90.00
_cell.angle_beta   90.00
_cell.angle_gamma   90.00
#
_symmetry.space_group_name_H-M   'P 1'
#
loop_
_entity.id
_entity.type
_entity.pdbx_description
1 polymer ?
#
loop_
_entity_poly.entity_id
_entity_poly.type
_entity_poly.pdbx_seq_one_letter_code
_entity_poly.pdbx_strand_id
1 'polypeptide(L)'
;MNFTTPLALLLLCVIPYFFWLGRPRTTMRRWRDWVSLGLRVLIVLLLTLSLAGAQTVRAADELAVVFLVDASDSINAEQAAQAETFVREAIATMTPNDQAAVILFGANALVERPMSGLA
;
A
#
# COMPACT_ATOMS: atom_id res chain seq x y z
N MET A 1 -0.07 7.33 5.22
CA MET A 1 1.30 7.25 5.78
C MET A 1 1.18 6.61 7.15
N ASN A 2 1.71 5.40 7.31
CA ASN A 2 1.71 4.71 8.59
C ASN A 2 3.13 4.78 9.19
N PHE A 3 3.20 4.97 10.50
CA PHE A 3 4.45 4.96 11.26
C PHE A 3 4.40 3.76 12.20
N THR A 4 5.35 2.84 12.06
CA THR A 4 5.40 1.63 12.90
C THR A 4 5.87 1.94 14.32
N THR A 5 6.66 3.02 14.50
CA THR A 5 7.17 3.44 15.81
C THR A 5 7.07 4.98 15.99
N PRO A 6 5.90 5.51 16.37
CA PRO A 6 5.71 6.97 16.46
C PRO A 6 6.63 7.65 17.48
N LEU A 7 7.11 6.91 18.50
CA LEU A 7 8.06 7.42 19.50
C LEU A 7 9.43 7.77 18.90
N ALA A 8 9.83 7.18 17.77
CA ALA A 8 11.08 7.53 17.10
C ALA A 8 11.10 8.99 16.62
N LEU A 9 9.93 9.62 16.44
CA LEU A 9 9.82 11.05 16.12
C LEU A 9 10.39 11.96 17.22
N LEU A 10 10.52 11.47 18.47
CA LEU A 10 11.16 12.22 19.55
C LEU A 10 12.64 12.47 19.29
N LEU A 11 13.31 11.66 18.45
CA LEU A 11 14.70 11.91 18.03
C LEU A 11 14.84 13.20 17.21
N LEU A 12 13.74 13.72 16.66
CA LEU A 12 13.72 15.00 15.97
C LEU A 12 14.04 16.17 16.94
N CYS A 13 13.82 16.00 18.25
CA CYS A 13 14.24 16.95 19.28
C CYS A 13 15.78 17.07 19.41
N VAL A 14 16.56 16.16 18.84
CA VAL A 14 18.03 16.25 18.83
C VAL A 14 18.53 17.22 17.75
N ILE A 15 17.71 17.52 16.73
CA ILE A 15 18.06 18.49 15.67
C ILE A 15 18.41 19.89 16.20
N PRO A 16 17.60 20.53 17.08
CA PRO A 16 17.97 21.83 17.65
C PRO A 16 19.25 21.78 18.51
N TYR A 17 19.56 20.64 19.14
CA TYR A 17 20.83 20.45 19.86
C TYR A 17 22.05 20.48 18.91
N PHE A 18 21.95 19.82 17.75
CA PHE A 18 22.99 19.90 16.71
C PHE A 18 23.11 21.31 16.11
N PHE A 19 22.00 22.04 15.97
CA PHE A 19 22.00 23.44 15.53
C PHE A 19 22.71 24.37 16.53
N TRP A 20 22.52 24.12 17.83
CA TRP A 20 23.19 24.88 18.89
C TRP A 20 24.70 24.61 18.92
N LEU A 21 25.11 23.35 18.75
CA LEU A 21 26.52 22.93 18.80
C LEU A 21 27.32 23.30 17.54
N GLY A 22 26.67 23.32 16.37
CA GLY A 22 27.30 23.60 15.07
C GLY A 22 27.33 25.08 14.66
N ARG A 23 26.90 26.00 15.55
CA ARG A 23 26.79 27.42 15.23
C ARG A 23 28.19 28.01 14.90
N PRO A 24 28.41 28.59 13.71
CA PRO A 24 29.73 29.02 13.28
C PRO A 24 30.22 30.20 14.13
N ARG A 25 31.36 30.01 14.81
CA ARG A 25 31.99 31.02 15.68
C ARG A 25 32.84 32.04 14.93
N THR A 26 33.11 31.86 13.63
CA THR A 26 34.01 32.72 12.85
C THR A 26 33.40 33.16 11.51
N THR A 27 33.67 34.39 11.10
CA THR A 27 33.01 35.06 9.96
C THR A 27 33.47 34.55 8.58
N MET A 28 34.69 34.02 8.48
CA MET A 28 35.34 33.71 7.19
C MET A 28 34.91 32.37 6.56
N ARG A 29 34.30 31.45 7.33
CA ARG A 29 33.96 30.07 6.88
C ARG A 29 32.46 29.76 6.91
N ARG A 30 31.61 30.77 7.11
CA ARG A 30 30.16 30.64 7.30
C ARG A 30 29.50 29.73 6.28
N TRP A 31 29.78 29.87 4.98
CA TRP A 31 29.08 29.10 3.95
C TRP A 31 29.36 27.58 4.04
N ARG A 32 30.63 27.19 4.26
CA ARG A 32 31.01 25.78 4.47
C ARG A 32 30.40 25.20 5.74
N ASP A 33 30.37 26.00 6.81
CA ASP A 33 29.82 25.57 8.09
C ASP A 33 28.29 25.42 8.00
N TRP A 34 27.60 26.30 7.27
CA TRP A 34 26.17 26.19 6.98
C TRP A 34 25.82 24.97 6.12
N VAL A 35 26.61 24.69 5.07
CA VAL A 35 26.42 23.49 4.23
C VAL A 35 26.65 22.21 5.04
N SER A 36 27.71 22.18 5.86
CA SER A 36 27.99 21.03 6.73
C SER A 36 26.90 20.81 7.78
N LEU A 37 26.37 21.88 8.36
CA LEU A 37 25.27 21.83 9.32
C LEU A 37 23.98 21.34 8.64
N GLY A 38 23.64 21.88 7.46
CA GLY A 38 22.51 21.42 6.67
C GLY A 38 22.60 19.93 6.34
N LEU A 39 23.76 19.46 5.92
CA LEU A 39 23.98 18.05 5.62
C LEU A 39 23.85 17.15 6.86
N ARG A 40 24.38 17.57 8.03
CA ARG A 40 24.19 16.83 9.29
C ARG A 40 22.72 16.74 9.69
N VAL A 41 21.98 17.83 9.59
CA VAL A 41 20.55 17.85 9.90
C VAL A 41 19.78 16.96 8.94
N LEU A 42 20.10 17.00 7.65
CA LEU A 42 19.49 16.12 6.65
C LEU A 42 19.76 14.64 6.96
N ILE A 43 21.00 14.27 7.30
CA ILE A 43 21.35 12.89 7.67
C ILE A 43 20.57 12.44 8.90
N VAL A 44 20.53 13.25 9.96
CA VAL A 44 19.78 12.93 11.19
C VAL A 44 18.29 12.78 10.88
N LEU A 45 17.73 13.65 10.03
CA LEU A 45 16.34 13.59 9.61
C LEU A 45 16.05 12.29 8.85
N LEU A 46 16.87 11.93 7.87
CA LEU A 46 16.74 10.69 7.10
C LEU A 46 16.86 9.44 8.00
N LEU A 47 17.81 9.43 8.93
CA LEU A 47 17.96 8.35 9.90
C LEU A 47 16.73 8.25 10.82
N THR A 48 16.20 9.38 11.26
CA THR A 48 15.00 9.42 12.11
C THR A 48 13.77 8.92 11.36
N LEU A 49 13.57 9.33 10.10
CA LEU A 49 12.47 8.86 9.26
C LEU A 49 12.58 7.36 8.97
N SER A 50 13.79 6.87 8.71
CA SER A 50 14.08 5.45 8.54
C SER A 50 13.72 4.66 9.80
N LEU A 51 14.14 5.15 10.98
CA LEU A 51 13.88 4.51 12.25
C LEU A 51 12.41 4.54 12.67
N ALA A 52 11.71 5.64 12.37
CA ALA A 52 10.26 5.78 12.58
C ALA A 52 9.42 4.86 11.70
N GLY A 53 10.06 4.16 10.75
CA GLY A 53 9.39 3.30 9.79
C GLY A 53 8.39 4.10 8.98
N ALA A 54 8.80 5.27 8.48
CA ALA A 54 7.98 6.11 7.60
C ALA A 54 7.65 5.31 6.33
N GLN A 55 6.47 4.70 6.31
CA GLN A 55 6.02 3.89 5.20
C GLN A 55 4.90 4.62 4.46
N THR A 56 5.15 4.88 3.19
CA THR A 56 4.09 5.23 2.24
C THR A 56 3.42 3.94 1.82
N VAL A 57 2.41 3.52 2.60
CA VAL A 57 1.49 2.47 2.18
C VAL A 57 0.73 3.00 0.98
N ARG A 58 1.09 2.53 -0.22
CA ARG A 58 0.20 2.60 -1.37
C ARG A 58 -0.82 1.50 -1.19
N ALA A 59 -2.10 1.84 -1.14
CA ALA A 59 -3.13 0.82 -1.32
C ALA A 59 -2.88 0.21 -2.70
N ALA A 60 -2.82 -1.13 -2.78
CA ALA A 60 -2.86 -1.80 -4.06
C ALA A 60 -4.26 -1.52 -4.63
N ASP A 61 -4.31 -0.75 -5.71
CA ASP A 61 -5.53 -0.48 -6.49
C ASP A 61 -5.76 -1.63 -7.49
N GLU A 62 -5.50 -2.86 -7.02
CA GLU A 62 -5.59 -4.11 -7.77
C GLU A 62 -6.26 -5.13 -6.84
N LEU A 63 -7.58 -5.25 -6.94
CA LEU A 63 -8.35 -6.25 -6.22
C LEU A 63 -8.43 -7.53 -7.05
N ALA A 64 -7.98 -8.64 -6.47
CA ALA A 64 -8.14 -9.98 -7.01
C ALA A 64 -9.36 -10.65 -6.35
N VAL A 65 -10.46 -10.80 -7.09
CA VAL A 65 -11.71 -11.38 -6.58
C VAL A 65 -11.99 -12.72 -7.27
N VAL A 66 -12.18 -13.77 -6.48
CA VAL A 66 -12.50 -15.11 -6.96
C VAL A 66 -13.95 -15.44 -6.58
N PHE A 67 -14.81 -15.62 -7.58
CA PHE A 67 -16.19 -16.05 -7.41
C PHE A 67 -16.26 -17.57 -7.50
N LEU A 68 -16.80 -18.21 -6.45
CA LEU A 68 -17.12 -19.63 -6.46
C LEU A 68 -18.64 -19.78 -6.63
N VAL A 69 -19.04 -20.46 -7.70
CA VAL A 69 -20.45 -20.71 -8.03
C VAL A 69 -20.73 -22.20 -7.88
N ASP A 70 -21.71 -22.55 -7.04
CA ASP A 70 -22.18 -23.92 -6.85
C ASP A 70 -23.10 -24.30 -8.03
N ALA A 71 -22.72 -25.35 -8.76
CA ALA A 71 -23.47 -25.92 -9.88
C ALA A 71 -23.83 -27.40 -9.62
N SER A 72 -24.00 -27.78 -8.36
CA SER A 72 -24.50 -29.10 -8.00
C SER A 72 -25.95 -29.33 -8.50
N ASP A 73 -26.31 -30.59 -8.75
CA ASP A 73 -27.67 -31.00 -9.18
C ASP A 73 -28.78 -30.62 -8.19
N SER A 74 -28.42 -30.15 -6.99
CA SER A 74 -29.35 -29.62 -5.98
C SER A 74 -29.69 -28.13 -6.15
N ILE A 75 -29.01 -27.42 -7.04
CA ILE A 75 -29.25 -25.99 -7.29
C ILE A 75 -30.36 -25.83 -8.33
N ASN A 76 -31.39 -25.06 -7.98
CA ASN A 76 -32.48 -24.76 -8.91
C ASN A 76 -32.02 -23.76 -9.99
N ALA A 77 -32.62 -23.84 -11.19
CA ALA A 77 -32.28 -22.97 -12.32
C ALA A 77 -32.42 -21.46 -11.99
N GLU A 78 -33.40 -21.09 -11.13
CA GLU A 78 -33.55 -19.71 -10.68
C GLU A 78 -32.38 -19.24 -9.81
N GLN A 79 -31.84 -20.11 -8.96
CA GLN A 79 -30.69 -19.79 -8.09
C GLN A 79 -29.40 -19.68 -8.91
N ALA A 80 -29.22 -20.53 -9.91
CA ALA A 80 -28.10 -20.44 -10.86
C ALA A 80 -28.14 -19.11 -11.65
N ALA A 81 -29.31 -18.72 -12.15
CA ALA A 81 -29.48 -17.45 -12.87
C ALA A 81 -29.23 -16.22 -11.97
N GLN A 82 -29.63 -16.29 -10.69
CA GLN A 82 -29.31 -15.23 -9.72
C GLN A 82 -27.80 -15.14 -9.44
N ALA A 83 -27.11 -16.28 -9.30
CA ALA A 83 -25.67 -16.30 -9.10
C ALA A 83 -24.91 -15.73 -10.31
N GLU A 84 -25.32 -16.07 -11.53
CA GLU A 84 -24.73 -15.52 -12.75
C GLU A 84 -24.95 -13.99 -12.84
N THR A 85 -26.15 -13.53 -12.52
CA THR A 85 -26.49 -12.10 -12.53
C THR A 85 -25.64 -11.34 -11.51
N PHE A 86 -25.49 -11.87 -10.30
CA PHE A 86 -24.65 -11.29 -9.26
C PHE A 86 -23.19 -11.18 -9.69
N VAL A 87 -22.61 -12.24 -10.27
CA VAL A 87 -21.23 -12.23 -10.76
C VAL A 87 -21.06 -11.18 -11.87
N ARG A 88 -22.02 -11.08 -12.78
CA ARG A 88 -22.01 -10.09 -13.87
C ARG A 88 -22.07 -8.65 -13.35
N GLU A 89 -22.95 -8.37 -12.39
CA GLU A 89 -23.06 -7.05 -11.76
C GLU A 89 -21.78 -6.70 -10.97
N ALA A 90 -21.23 -7.66 -10.23
CA ALA A 90 -20.00 -7.46 -9.46
C ALA A 90 -18.82 -7.12 -10.38
N ILE A 91 -18.64 -7.88 -11.48
CA ILE A 91 -17.62 -7.60 -12.49
C ILE A 91 -17.81 -6.22 -13.14
N ALA A 92 -19.06 -5.79 -13.36
CA ALA A 92 -19.35 -4.49 -13.96
C ALA A 92 -18.99 -3.30 -13.04
N THR A 93 -18.87 -3.52 -11.73
CA THR A 93 -18.48 -2.49 -10.75
C THR A 93 -16.98 -2.43 -10.46
N MET A 94 -16.20 -3.39 -10.98
CA MET A 94 -14.75 -3.47 -10.79
C MET A 94 -14.00 -2.46 -11.67
N THR A 95 -12.85 -2.00 -11.18
CA THR A 95 -11.98 -1.08 -11.91
C THR A 95 -11.13 -1.82 -12.97
N PRO A 96 -10.59 -1.14 -13.99
CA PRO A 96 -9.82 -1.79 -15.07
C PRO A 96 -8.55 -2.54 -14.60
N ASN A 97 -8.06 -2.21 -13.40
CA ASN A 97 -6.87 -2.81 -12.82
C ASN A 97 -7.20 -4.01 -11.91
N ASP A 98 -8.49 -4.25 -11.65
CA ASP A 98 -8.97 -5.38 -10.86
C ASP A 98 -8.99 -6.67 -11.70
N GLN A 99 -8.80 -7.80 -11.02
CA GLN A 99 -8.78 -9.13 -11.63
C GLN A 99 -9.91 -9.97 -11.06
N ALA A 100 -10.68 -10.59 -11.93
CA ALA A 100 -11.76 -11.50 -11.56
C ALA A 100 -11.47 -12.92 -12.05
N ALA A 101 -11.78 -13.92 -11.23
CA ALA A 101 -11.80 -15.32 -11.61
C ALA A 101 -13.16 -15.92 -11.22
N VAL A 102 -13.69 -16.82 -12.06
CA VAL A 102 -14.94 -17.53 -11.80
C VAL A 102 -14.68 -19.03 -11.84
N ILE A 103 -14.97 -19.70 -10.73
CA ILE A 103 -14.80 -21.14 -10.55
C ILE A 103 -16.18 -21.74 -10.31
N LEU A 104 -16.60 -22.62 -11.22
CA LEU A 104 -17.83 -23.39 -11.09
C LEU A 104 -17.50 -24.70 -10.37
N PHE A 105 -18.17 -25.00 -9.26
CA PHE A 105 -17.92 -26.22 -8.49
C PHE A 105 -19.19 -27.06 -8.32
N GLY A 106 -19.05 -28.37 -8.47
CA GLY A 106 -20.09 -29.38 -8.22
C GLY A 106 -19.43 -30.67 -7.75
N ALA A 107 -19.56 -31.77 -8.50
CA ALA A 107 -18.77 -32.99 -8.26
C ALA A 107 -17.28 -32.84 -8.64
N ASN A 108 -16.98 -31.95 -9.61
CA ASN A 108 -15.63 -31.53 -9.99
C ASN A 108 -15.60 -29.99 -10.07
N ALA A 109 -14.47 -29.38 -9.74
CA ALA A 109 -14.28 -27.93 -9.90
C ALA A 109 -13.75 -27.65 -11.32
N LEU A 110 -14.46 -26.80 -12.06
CA LEU A 110 -14.06 -26.33 -13.37
C LEU A 110 -13.82 -24.83 -13.33
N VAL A 111 -12.66 -24.39 -13.81
CA VAL A 111 -12.37 -22.97 -13.97
C VAL A 111 -13.12 -22.50 -15.22
N GLU A 112 -14.21 -21.78 -15.01
CA GLU A 112 -15.00 -21.23 -16.12
C GLU A 112 -14.32 -19.98 -16.71
N ARG A 113 -13.69 -19.17 -15.85
CA ARG A 113 -12.88 -18.02 -16.27
C ARG A 113 -11.59 -17.94 -15.45
N PRO A 114 -10.41 -18.10 -16.07
CA PRO A 114 -9.13 -17.93 -15.38
C PRO A 114 -8.94 -16.46 -14.99
N MET A 115 -8.09 -16.22 -13.99
CA MET A 115 -7.77 -14.87 -13.52
C MET A 115 -7.30 -14.00 -14.68
N SER A 116 -8.10 -13.01 -15.05
CA SER A 116 -7.77 -12.07 -16.12
C SER A 116 -8.23 -10.66 -15.75
N GLY A 117 -7.47 -9.66 -16.22
CA GLY A 117 -7.90 -8.27 -16.15
C GLY A 117 -9.14 -8.02 -17.01
N LEU A 118 -9.89 -6.98 -16.67
CA LEU A 118 -11.06 -6.52 -17.42
C LEU A 118 -10.59 -5.70 -18.63
N ALA A 119 -10.09 -6.40 -19.66
CA ALA A 119 -9.75 -5.82 -20.96
C ALA A 119 -10.96 -5.76 -21.89
#